data_AF-A0A2E7N2J0-F1
#
_entry.id   AF-A0A2E7N2J0-F1
#
_cell.length_a   1.000
_cell.length_b   1.000
_cell.length_c   1.000
_cell.angle_alpha   90.00
_cell.angle_beta   90.00
_cell.angle_gamma   90.00
#
_symmetry.space_group_name_H-M   'P 1'
#
loop_
_entity.id
_entity.type
_entity.pdbx_description
1 polymer ?
#
loop_
_entity_poly.entity_id
_entity_poly.type
_entity_poly.pdbx_seq_one_letter_code
_entity_poly.pdbx_strand_id
1 'polypeptide(L)'
;MYALNPSMNRSRSTYYDGNFTPNMFTNGSSSGSSVSVWVEDPKKYLNTVSPYFLSFQGSALADSYNFDIAFKSLTNSDENSDIRLFVAASLKKVVYPGSFNGLYEHHNVMVQQLLGNEGKTIKFLSNVDYNESFSWKFSNDWINNTELRWNKESLRIVAWIQDYNSREILQAEEFSFKE
;
A
#
# COMPACT_ATOMS: atom_id res chain seq x y z
N MET A 1 11.72 -5.76 -10.06
CA MET A 1 10.88 -4.87 -9.21
C MET A 1 11.59 -4.34 -7.98
N TYR A 2 12.25 -5.18 -7.17
CA TYR A 2 13.12 -4.69 -6.07
C TYR A 2 14.11 -3.62 -6.56
N ALA A 3 14.67 -3.81 -7.75
CA ALA A 3 15.60 -2.88 -8.39
C ALA A 3 15.02 -1.47 -8.69
N LEU A 4 13.71 -1.33 -8.88
CA LEU A 4 13.09 -0.03 -9.16
C LEU A 4 12.77 0.75 -7.88
N ASN A 5 12.56 0.06 -6.76
CA ASN A 5 12.19 0.68 -5.49
C ASN A 5 13.01 0.13 -4.30
N PRO A 6 14.35 0.11 -4.35
CA PRO A 6 15.17 -0.59 -3.36
C PRO A 6 15.05 0.02 -1.95
N SER A 7 14.98 1.35 -1.85
CA SER A 7 14.84 2.05 -0.56
C SER A 7 13.52 1.73 0.13
N MET A 8 12.41 1.77 -0.61
CA MET A 8 11.07 1.43 -0.14
C MET A 8 11.00 -0.02 0.33
N ASN A 9 11.47 -0.95 -0.51
CA ASN A 9 11.48 -2.37 -0.15
C ASN A 9 12.31 -2.64 1.10
N ARG A 10 13.51 -2.02 1.21
CA ARG A 10 14.38 -2.19 2.37
C ARG A 10 13.76 -1.61 3.64
N SER A 11 13.20 -0.41 3.57
CA SER A 11 12.56 0.22 4.73
C SER A 11 11.40 -0.62 5.26
N ARG A 12 10.51 -1.12 4.38
CA ARG A 12 9.39 -1.97 4.80
C ARG A 12 9.83 -3.36 5.27
N SER A 13 10.81 -3.97 4.61
CA SER A 13 11.42 -5.24 5.04
C SER A 13 12.03 -5.11 6.44
N THR A 14 12.79 -4.04 6.72
CA THR A 14 13.32 -3.77 8.06
C THR A 14 12.21 -3.57 9.08
N TYR A 15 11.20 -2.75 8.77
CA TYR A 15 10.11 -2.43 9.69
C TYR A 15 9.31 -3.68 10.11
N TYR A 16 9.13 -4.64 9.20
CA TYR A 16 8.42 -5.89 9.47
C TYR A 16 9.33 -7.06 9.89
N ASP A 17 10.63 -6.85 10.06
CA ASP A 17 11.62 -7.91 10.29
C ASP A 17 11.61 -9.00 9.20
N GLY A 18 11.27 -8.63 7.96
CA GLY A 18 11.18 -9.53 6.82
C GLY A 18 12.53 -9.77 6.15
N ASN A 19 13.31 -10.71 6.68
CA ASN A 19 14.69 -11.00 6.23
C ASN A 19 14.83 -12.08 5.15
N PHE A 20 13.73 -12.60 4.60
CA PHE A 20 13.72 -13.58 3.50
C PHE A 20 12.56 -13.31 2.53
N THR A 21 12.64 -13.91 1.35
CA THR A 21 11.57 -13.86 0.34
C THR A 21 11.28 -15.27 -0.20
N PRO A 22 10.01 -15.62 -0.49
CA PRO A 22 8.81 -14.82 -0.21
C PRO A 22 8.47 -14.80 1.28
N ASN A 23 8.00 -13.66 1.79
CA ASN A 23 7.49 -13.53 3.16
C ASN A 23 6.27 -12.61 3.14
N MET A 24 5.14 -13.11 3.62
CA MET A 24 3.88 -12.36 3.67
C MET A 24 3.62 -11.87 5.08
N PHE A 25 3.02 -10.68 5.17
CA PHE A 25 2.52 -10.13 6.42
C PHE A 25 1.02 -9.93 6.30
N THR A 26 0.27 -10.41 7.30
CA THR A 26 -1.17 -10.22 7.41
C THR A 26 -1.46 -9.40 8.65
N ASN A 27 -2.17 -8.29 8.48
CA ASN A 27 -2.49 -7.33 9.54
C ASN A 27 -1.27 -6.97 10.43
N GLY A 28 -0.12 -6.74 9.80
CA GLY A 28 1.11 -6.38 10.48
C GLY A 28 1.96 -7.51 11.04
N SER A 29 1.41 -8.72 11.10
CA SER A 29 2.07 -9.91 11.65
C SER A 29 2.63 -10.81 10.55
N SER A 30 3.74 -11.50 10.82
CA SER A 30 4.34 -12.44 9.86
C SER A 30 3.42 -13.65 9.63
N SER A 31 3.11 -13.90 8.35
CA SER A 31 2.43 -15.10 7.85
C SER A 31 3.40 -16.07 7.17
N GLY A 32 4.71 -15.75 7.17
CA GLY A 32 5.77 -16.60 6.60
C GLY A 32 5.63 -16.83 5.09
N SER A 33 5.99 -18.03 4.63
CA SER A 33 6.10 -18.37 3.20
C SER A 33 5.09 -19.41 2.69
N SER A 34 4.09 -19.78 3.50
CA SER A 34 3.15 -20.87 3.15
C SER A 34 1.86 -20.33 2.56
N VAL A 35 1.50 -20.81 1.37
CA VAL A 35 0.24 -20.47 0.69
C VAL A 35 -0.98 -20.78 1.58
N SER A 36 -0.97 -21.88 2.33
CA SER A 36 -2.09 -22.21 3.22
C SER A 36 -2.27 -21.17 4.33
N VAL A 37 -1.16 -20.69 4.90
CA VAL A 37 -1.18 -19.66 5.95
C VAL A 37 -1.65 -18.32 5.37
N TRP A 38 -1.21 -17.97 4.17
CA TRP A 38 -1.61 -16.75 3.47
C TRP A 38 -3.12 -16.69 3.18
N VAL A 39 -3.76 -17.83 2.95
CA VAL A 39 -5.20 -17.93 2.74
C VAL A 39 -5.98 -17.88 4.06
N GLU A 40 -5.47 -18.51 5.12
CA GLU A 40 -6.19 -18.61 6.39
C GLU A 40 -6.03 -17.37 7.29
N ASP A 41 -4.85 -16.74 7.32
CA ASP A 41 -4.58 -15.63 8.23
C ASP A 41 -5.53 -14.44 8.08
N PRO A 42 -5.87 -13.97 6.86
CA PRO A 42 -6.81 -12.86 6.69
C PRO A 42 -8.20 -13.16 7.27
N LYS A 43 -8.60 -14.43 7.32
CA LYS A 43 -9.93 -14.83 7.82
C LYS A 43 -10.13 -14.52 9.29
N LYS A 44 -9.05 -14.40 10.07
CA LYS A 44 -9.07 -14.02 11.49
C LYS A 44 -9.66 -12.62 11.72
N TYR A 45 -9.65 -11.77 10.69
CA TYR A 45 -10.03 -10.36 10.78
C TYR A 45 -11.33 -10.04 10.03
N LEU A 46 -12.01 -11.02 9.43
CA LEU A 46 -13.21 -10.75 8.62
C LEU A 46 -14.40 -10.17 9.42
N ASN A 47 -14.43 -10.39 10.74
CA ASN A 47 -15.51 -9.91 11.61
C ASN A 47 -15.09 -8.71 12.48
N THR A 48 -13.91 -8.13 12.25
CA THR A 48 -13.46 -6.96 13.01
C THR A 48 -14.07 -5.69 12.43
N VAL A 49 -14.58 -4.82 13.29
CA VAL A 49 -15.11 -3.52 12.90
C VAL A 49 -14.06 -2.45 13.16
N SER A 50 -13.73 -1.68 12.12
CA SER A 50 -12.82 -0.54 12.24
C SER A 50 -13.57 0.73 12.66
N PRO A 51 -13.08 1.51 13.63
CA PRO A 51 -13.59 2.86 13.90
C PRO A 51 -13.05 3.90 12.89
N TYR A 52 -12.20 3.49 11.95
CA TYR A 52 -11.60 4.37 10.96
C TYR A 52 -12.30 4.22 9.60
N PHE A 53 -12.38 5.34 8.89
CA PHE A 53 -12.95 5.40 7.56
C PHE A 53 -11.92 5.93 6.58
N LEU A 54 -11.88 5.33 5.40
CA LEU A 54 -11.14 5.79 4.24
C LEU A 54 -12.11 5.88 3.07
N SER A 55 -11.98 6.92 2.27
CA SER A 55 -12.73 7.08 1.03
C SER A 55 -11.90 7.81 0.00
N PHE A 56 -12.17 7.52 -1.26
CA PHE A 56 -11.41 8.03 -2.39
C PHE A 56 -12.32 8.72 -3.39
N GLN A 57 -11.78 9.74 -4.02
CA GLN A 57 -12.27 10.29 -5.27
C GLN A 57 -11.09 10.64 -6.15
N GLY A 58 -11.23 10.53 -7.47
CA GLY A 58 -10.13 10.84 -8.35
C GLY A 58 -10.39 10.52 -9.81
N SER A 59 -9.46 10.95 -10.65
CA SER A 59 -9.48 10.72 -12.09
C SER A 59 -8.07 10.52 -12.63
N ALA A 60 -7.96 9.73 -13.69
CA ALA A 60 -6.75 9.63 -14.48
C ALA A 60 -6.83 10.65 -15.63
N LEU A 61 -5.76 11.39 -15.82
CA LEU A 61 -5.49 12.19 -17.01
C LEU A 61 -4.46 11.42 -17.88
N ALA A 62 -4.14 11.96 -19.06
CA ALA A 62 -3.24 11.28 -20.01
C ALA A 62 -1.91 10.81 -19.37
N ASP A 63 -1.29 11.66 -18.55
CA ASP A 63 0.03 11.46 -17.96
C ASP A 63 0.08 11.64 -16.44
N SER A 64 -1.07 11.80 -15.78
CA SER A 64 -1.13 11.99 -14.33
C SER A 64 -2.39 11.40 -13.71
N TYR A 65 -2.33 11.15 -12.42
CA TYR A 65 -3.39 10.61 -11.59
C TYR A 65 -3.63 11.59 -10.47
N ASN A 66 -4.83 12.18 -10.45
CA ASN A 66 -5.22 13.14 -9.42
C ASN A 66 -6.32 12.51 -8.58
N PHE A 67 -6.11 12.49 -7.27
CA PHE A 67 -7.06 11.88 -6.35
C PHE A 67 -6.94 12.49 -4.97
N ASP A 68 -8.06 12.44 -4.25
CA ASP A 68 -8.18 12.83 -2.86
C ASP A 68 -8.50 11.60 -2.02
N ILE A 69 -7.98 11.61 -0.80
CA ILE A 69 -8.27 10.62 0.22
C ILE A 69 -8.87 11.36 1.40
N ALA A 70 -10.15 11.12 1.66
CA ALA A 70 -10.81 11.59 2.87
C ALA A 70 -10.83 10.48 3.91
N PHE A 71 -10.44 10.81 5.13
CA PHE A 71 -10.29 9.85 6.22
C PHE A 71 -10.65 10.45 7.57
N LYS A 72 -11.16 9.61 8.47
CA LYS A 72 -11.53 10.00 9.83
C LYS A 72 -11.55 8.81 10.79
N SER A 73 -11.69 9.12 12.07
CA SER A 73 -11.91 8.15 13.15
C SER A 73 -13.13 8.54 13.98
N LEU A 74 -13.87 7.55 14.49
CA LEU A 74 -14.93 7.79 15.49
C LEU A 74 -14.37 8.12 16.87
N THR A 75 -13.10 7.83 17.12
CA THR A 75 -12.42 8.03 18.40
C THR A 75 -11.21 8.94 18.27
N ASN A 76 -10.84 9.60 19.38
CA ASN A 76 -9.57 10.31 19.44
C ASN A 76 -8.41 9.31 19.40
N SER A 77 -7.28 9.72 18.84
CA SER A 77 -6.02 9.00 19.04
C SER A 77 -5.57 9.13 20.50
N ASP A 78 -5.03 8.05 21.05
CA ASP A 78 -4.36 8.11 22.34
C ASP A 78 -3.11 9.00 22.27
N GLU A 79 -2.73 9.61 23.40
CA GLU A 79 -1.54 10.48 23.45
C GLU A 79 -0.28 9.73 23.00
N ASN A 80 -0.16 8.46 23.39
CA ASN A 80 1.00 7.61 23.10
C ASN A 80 0.88 6.76 21.82
N SER A 81 -0.25 6.83 21.10
CA SER A 81 -0.41 6.06 19.85
C SER A 81 0.41 6.68 18.71
N ASP A 82 1.11 5.86 17.92
CA ASP A 82 1.73 6.29 16.66
C ASP A 82 0.87 5.80 15.49
N ILE A 83 -0.20 6.54 15.19
CA ILE A 83 -1.09 6.21 14.08
C ILE A 83 -0.58 6.88 12.81
N ARG A 84 -0.47 6.12 11.73
CA ARG A 84 0.04 6.63 10.45
C ARG A 84 -0.87 6.25 9.28
N LEU A 85 -1.01 7.18 8.34
CA LEU A 85 -1.60 6.93 7.03
C LEU A 85 -0.49 6.60 6.04
N PHE A 86 -0.70 5.50 5.34
CA PHE A 86 0.11 5.12 4.20
C PHE A 86 -0.75 5.17 2.95
N VAL A 87 -0.11 5.54 1.84
CA VAL A 87 -0.73 5.57 0.52
C VAL A 87 0.28 5.00 -0.46
N ALA A 88 -0.15 4.06 -1.29
CA ALA A 88 0.69 3.41 -2.28
C ALA A 88 0.03 3.39 -3.65
N ALA A 89 0.82 3.70 -4.66
CA ALA A 89 0.51 3.40 -6.05
C ALA A 89 0.87 1.94 -6.33
N SER A 90 -0.04 1.17 -6.91
CA SER A 90 0.18 -0.24 -7.25
C SER A 90 -0.34 -0.60 -8.64
N LEU A 91 0.34 -1.54 -9.30
CA LEU A 91 -0.09 -2.10 -10.58
C LEU A 91 -0.68 -3.50 -10.34
N LYS A 92 -1.84 -3.79 -10.96
CA LYS A 92 -2.46 -5.12 -10.87
C LYS A 92 -1.52 -6.23 -11.35
N LYS A 93 -0.76 -5.96 -12.42
CA LYS A 93 0.16 -6.93 -13.03
C LYS A 93 1.38 -6.22 -13.65
N VAL A 94 2.55 -6.78 -13.40
CA VAL A 94 3.80 -6.47 -14.10
C VAL A 94 4.42 -7.78 -14.56
N VAL A 95 4.83 -7.84 -15.82
CA VAL A 95 5.54 -8.99 -16.38
C VAL A 95 7.02 -8.63 -16.50
N TYR A 96 7.89 -9.46 -15.93
CA TYR A 96 9.34 -9.38 -16.04
C TYR A 96 9.90 -10.66 -16.69
N PRO A 97 10.05 -10.69 -18.03
CA PRO A 97 10.55 -11.89 -18.73
C PRO A 97 11.98 -12.29 -18.34
N GLY A 98 12.80 -11.33 -17.89
CA GLY A 98 14.19 -11.57 -17.46
C GLY A 98 14.34 -12.16 -16.05
N SER A 99 13.26 -12.56 -15.40
CA SER A 99 13.30 -13.04 -14.01
C SER A 99 14.08 -14.35 -13.86
N PHE A 100 15.20 -14.31 -13.12
CA PHE A 100 16.08 -15.46 -12.91
C PHE A 100 15.46 -16.60 -12.09
N ASN A 101 14.43 -16.32 -11.31
CA ASN A 101 13.76 -17.32 -10.46
C ASN A 101 12.57 -18.00 -11.16
N GLY A 102 12.34 -17.73 -12.45
CA GLY A 102 11.22 -18.28 -13.22
C GLY A 102 9.85 -17.68 -12.89
N LEU A 103 9.75 -16.72 -11.96
CA LEU A 103 8.53 -15.98 -11.67
C LEU A 103 8.47 -14.74 -12.56
N TYR A 104 7.82 -14.88 -13.72
CA TYR A 104 7.72 -13.81 -14.72
C TYR A 104 6.55 -12.87 -14.49
N GLU A 105 5.48 -13.33 -13.85
CA GLU A 105 4.30 -12.53 -13.58
C GLU A 105 4.25 -12.13 -12.11
N HIS A 106 4.05 -10.84 -11.87
CA HIS A 106 3.95 -10.28 -10.54
C HIS A 106 2.63 -9.51 -10.40
N HIS A 107 1.89 -9.83 -9.36
CA HIS A 107 0.58 -9.24 -9.09
C HIS A 107 0.63 -8.28 -7.92
N ASN A 108 -0.24 -7.27 -7.94
CA ASN A 108 -0.36 -6.25 -6.89
C ASN A 108 0.98 -5.59 -6.54
N VAL A 109 1.69 -5.16 -7.58
CA VAL A 109 3.06 -4.64 -7.49
C VAL A 109 3.02 -3.22 -6.99
N MET A 110 3.60 -2.98 -5.80
CA MET A 110 3.78 -1.63 -5.28
C MET A 110 4.81 -0.86 -6.10
N VAL A 111 4.35 0.22 -6.73
CA VAL A 111 5.15 1.14 -7.55
C VAL A 111 5.81 2.20 -6.68
N GLN A 112 5.10 2.77 -5.71
CA GLN A 112 5.64 3.82 -4.84
C GLN A 112 4.78 3.98 -3.59
N GLN A 113 5.39 4.35 -2.46
CA GLN A 113 4.69 4.94 -1.31
C GLN A 113 4.70 6.47 -1.40
N LEU A 114 3.52 7.07 -1.36
CA LEU A 114 3.30 8.47 -1.72
C LEU A 114 3.48 9.43 -0.54
N LEU A 115 3.39 8.92 0.69
CA LEU A 115 3.60 9.67 1.94
C LEU A 115 4.94 9.31 2.60
N GLY A 116 5.92 8.86 1.81
CA GLY A 116 7.20 8.34 2.30
C GLY A 116 7.10 6.90 2.82
N ASN A 117 8.26 6.26 3.00
CA ASN A 117 8.34 4.83 3.37
C ASN A 117 7.82 4.51 4.78
N GLU A 118 7.72 5.55 5.61
CA GLU A 118 7.29 5.49 7.00
C GLU A 118 5.85 5.99 7.21
N GLY A 119 5.18 6.43 6.13
CA GLY A 119 3.84 7.00 6.19
C GLY A 119 3.80 8.38 6.86
N LYS A 120 2.60 8.96 6.91
CA LYS A 120 2.32 10.24 7.55
C LYS A 120 1.70 10.02 8.93
N THR A 121 2.34 10.53 9.98
CA THR A 121 1.76 10.52 11.34
C THR A 121 0.49 11.36 11.41
N ILE A 122 -0.53 10.83 12.08
CA ILE A 122 -1.83 11.47 12.30
C ILE A 122 -2.19 11.35 13.78
N LYS A 123 -2.75 12.44 14.33
CA LYS A 123 -3.50 12.43 15.59
C LYS A 123 -4.95 12.74 15.28
N PHE A 124 -5.82 11.73 15.40
CA PHE A 124 -7.23 11.88 15.12
C PHE A 124 -7.93 12.59 16.26
N LEU A 125 -8.77 13.56 15.88
CA LEU A 125 -9.88 14.04 16.67
C LEU A 125 -11.14 13.31 16.20
N SER A 126 -11.94 12.85 17.16
CA SER A 126 -13.18 12.12 16.91
C SER A 126 -14.10 12.89 15.97
N ASN A 127 -14.54 12.22 14.91
CA ASN A 127 -15.47 12.71 13.88
C ASN A 127 -14.98 13.94 13.09
N VAL A 128 -13.67 14.25 13.13
CA VAL A 128 -13.08 15.25 12.26
C VAL A 128 -12.66 14.58 10.94
N ASP A 129 -13.08 15.17 9.82
CA ASP A 129 -12.65 14.74 8.50
C ASP A 129 -11.29 15.35 8.16
N TYR A 130 -10.37 14.50 7.70
CA TYR A 130 -9.05 14.86 7.18
C TYR A 130 -9.00 14.55 5.70
N ASN A 131 -8.12 15.25 4.96
CA ASN A 131 -7.97 15.05 3.52
C ASN A 131 -6.50 15.13 3.09
N GLU A 132 -6.08 14.20 2.24
CA GLU A 132 -4.83 14.31 1.47
C GLU A 132 -5.15 14.38 -0.03
N SER A 133 -4.55 15.33 -0.73
CA SER A 133 -4.69 15.48 -2.17
C SER A 133 -3.38 15.14 -2.88
N PHE A 134 -3.47 14.38 -3.96
CA PHE A 134 -2.32 13.92 -4.73
C PHE A 134 -2.45 14.32 -6.19
N SER A 135 -1.31 14.72 -6.77
CA SER A 135 -1.09 14.76 -8.22
C SER A 135 0.15 13.93 -8.49
N TRP A 136 -0.03 12.74 -9.07
CA TRP A 136 1.01 11.75 -9.19
C TRP A 136 1.19 11.28 -10.63
N LYS A 137 2.41 10.91 -11.00
CA LYS A 137 2.74 10.30 -12.30
C LYS A 137 3.83 9.25 -12.12
N PHE A 138 3.90 8.30 -13.05
CA PHE A 138 4.99 7.33 -13.09
C PHE A 138 6.35 8.05 -13.23
N SER A 139 7.37 7.50 -12.57
CA SER A 139 8.74 7.97 -12.76
C SER A 139 9.27 7.57 -14.13
N ASN A 140 10.31 8.27 -14.60
CA ASN A 140 10.99 7.91 -15.85
C ASN A 140 11.58 6.50 -15.80
N ASP A 141 11.97 6.02 -14.62
CA ASP A 141 12.51 4.66 -14.44
C ASP A 141 11.46 3.57 -14.73
N TRP A 142 10.17 3.86 -14.53
CA TRP A 142 9.08 2.97 -14.93
C TRP A 142 8.73 3.15 -16.42
N ILE A 143 8.61 4.41 -16.88
CA ILE A 143 8.21 4.75 -18.25
C ILE A 143 9.22 4.23 -19.28
N ASN A 144 10.51 4.38 -19.00
CA ASN A 144 11.58 4.02 -19.92
C ASN A 144 12.11 2.60 -19.71
N ASN A 145 11.49 1.81 -18.80
CA ASN A 145 11.95 0.45 -18.55
C ASN A 145 11.59 -0.48 -19.70
N THR A 146 12.59 -0.99 -20.41
CA THR A 146 12.40 -1.90 -21.54
C THR A 146 12.33 -3.38 -21.12
N GLU A 147 12.67 -3.70 -19.88
CA GLU A 147 12.66 -5.07 -19.36
C GLU A 147 11.28 -5.48 -18.79
N LEU A 148 10.44 -4.50 -18.46
CA LEU A 148 9.13 -4.71 -17.85
C LEU A 148 8.00 -4.49 -18.86
N ARG A 149 6.94 -5.29 -18.73
CA ARG A 149 5.68 -5.07 -19.44
C ARG A 149 4.57 -4.81 -18.42
N TRP A 150 3.90 -3.67 -18.57
CA TRP A 150 2.87 -3.20 -17.64
C TRP A 150 1.87 -2.31 -18.37
N ASN A 151 0.67 -2.13 -17.79
CA ASN A 151 -0.36 -1.22 -18.32
C ASN A 151 -0.61 -0.11 -17.29
N LYS A 152 -0.48 1.16 -17.71
CA LYS A 152 -0.77 2.33 -16.87
C LYS A 152 -2.21 2.35 -16.36
N GLU A 153 -3.17 1.88 -17.15
CA GLU A 153 -4.60 1.79 -16.78
C GLU A 153 -4.85 0.77 -15.68
N SER A 154 -3.89 -0.13 -15.41
CA SER A 154 -3.98 -1.08 -14.31
C SER A 154 -3.54 -0.50 -12.97
N LEU A 155 -3.26 0.81 -12.90
CA LEU A 155 -2.93 1.49 -11.66
C LEU A 155 -4.12 1.48 -10.69
N ARG A 156 -3.80 1.20 -9.44
CA ARG A 156 -4.65 1.38 -8.27
C ARG A 156 -3.93 2.20 -7.22
N ILE A 157 -4.71 2.85 -6.37
CA ILE A 157 -4.23 3.43 -5.13
C ILE A 157 -4.72 2.54 -3.99
N VAL A 158 -3.82 2.22 -3.07
CA VAL A 158 -4.15 1.55 -1.81
C VAL A 158 -3.77 2.49 -0.70
N ALA A 159 -4.70 2.75 0.23
CA ALA A 159 -4.40 3.48 1.45
C ALA A 159 -4.74 2.63 2.65
N TRP A 160 -3.95 2.76 3.70
CA TRP A 160 -4.22 2.09 4.96
C TRP A 160 -3.80 2.95 6.14
N ILE A 161 -4.57 2.83 7.22
CA ILE A 161 -4.26 3.42 8.52
C ILE A 161 -3.64 2.31 9.36
N GLN A 162 -2.51 2.60 9.99
CA GLN A 162 -1.72 1.62 10.73
C GLN A 162 -1.38 2.17 12.12
N ASP A 163 -1.48 1.34 13.15
CA ASP A 163 -0.71 1.55 14.38
C ASP A 163 0.74 1.15 14.10
N TYR A 164 1.64 2.13 14.10
CA TYR A 164 3.01 1.92 13.70
C TYR A 164 3.83 1.13 14.74
N ASN A 165 3.42 1.13 16.00
CA ASN A 165 4.10 0.38 17.06
C ASN A 165 3.72 -1.10 17.01
N SER A 166 2.42 -1.41 16.97
CA SER A 166 1.93 -2.79 16.92
C SER A 166 2.01 -3.40 15.51
N ARG A 167 2.20 -2.53 14.49
CA ARG A 167 2.16 -2.84 13.06
C ARG A 167 0.76 -3.19 12.55
N GLU A 168 -0.26 -3.16 13.41
CA GLU A 168 -1.63 -3.51 13.06
C GLU A 168 -2.20 -2.53 12.01
N ILE A 169 -2.83 -3.09 10.98
CA ILE A 169 -3.57 -2.34 9.97
C ILE A 169 -5.00 -2.16 10.47
N LEU A 170 -5.36 -0.93 10.81
CA LEU A 170 -6.62 -0.58 11.44
C LEU A 170 -7.74 -0.39 10.42
N GLN A 171 -7.40 0.03 9.20
CA GLN A 171 -8.32 0.15 8.07
C GLN A 171 -7.52 0.17 6.77
N ALA A 172 -8.06 -0.41 5.71
CA ALA A 172 -7.46 -0.36 4.38
C ALA A 172 -8.52 -0.28 3.31
N GLU A 173 -8.27 0.51 2.28
CA GLU A 173 -9.18 0.67 1.14
C GLU A 173 -8.37 0.76 -0.16
N GLU A 174 -8.96 0.30 -1.26
CA GLU A 174 -8.40 0.42 -2.59
C GLU A 174 -9.27 1.28 -3.51
N PHE A 175 -8.63 2.02 -4.41
CA PHE A 175 -9.26 2.83 -5.42
C PHE A 175 -8.69 2.51 -6.80
N SER A 176 -9.58 2.21 -7.74
CA SER A 176 -9.25 2.10 -9.16
C SER A 176 -9.82 3.33 -9.87
N PHE A 177 -9.02 3.93 -10.74
CA PHE A 177 -9.51 4.99 -11.62
C PHE A 177 -10.52 4.36 -12.59
N LYS A 178 -11.72 4.94 -12.68
CA LYS A 178 -12.73 4.49 -13.64
C LYS A 178 -12.26 4.79 -15.06
N GLU A 179 -12.52 3.87 -15.97
CA GLU A 179 -12.45 4.09 -17.43
C GLU A 179 -13.54 5.07 -17.89
#